data_AF-A0A7W0QQ80-F1
#
_entry.id   AF-A0A7W0QQ80-F1
#
_cell.length_a   1.000
_cell.length_b   1.000
_cell.length_c   1.000
_cell.angle_alpha   90.00
_cell.angle_beta   90.00
_cell.angle_gamma   90.00
#
_symmetry.space_group_name_H-M   'P 1'
#
loop_
_entity.id
_entity.type
_entity.pdbx_description
1 polymer ?
#
loop_
_entity_poly.entity_id
_entity_poly.type
_entity_poly.pdbx_seq_one_letter_code
_entity_poly.pdbx_strand_id
1 'polypeptide(L)'
;MHDESSITVSTASPRHGVLTLSGYGIRVAVERGHLIVEDGRGRDRRQARFPRTTLELKRLVIIGHTGTVSFDALRWLHDRGCGVVQLDPDGTVLLASGPIGADDARLRRAQALAGVTVAGVNIARDLLTRKVGGQADVLDRIAGVQEAAGEIRRLRETLATGETITGLRVIEAQAAATYWDAWSNVPVRFARKSAKRVPDHWHRFGSRTSPLSRSPRVASNPANAILNYLYAMLEAESRLALLAVGLDPGLGVLHADQRNRDSFACDAMEAVRPAVDRFVLDLLESRHFGADDFFETRQGGCRLMPTITLTLADSSSLWAYAIGSVVERIAKELHDQSELSGVQPTPLTQANRRAGRARVKASKQQAKSSETGSRIGPFGTEPPLSAANARARQAALPSACLECGTVLTNPHRKFCDLCLSDVRSEQQVTGFGPSGPAMLATRRAAGNDPAHGGTAGIARGQSNASHYAANAAWEQETVSDPGSTPDDFTRDILPRLQSIPLRAMADATGLTKGYCSFVRRGLKVPHRRHWETLSRLSRDTSQR
;
A
#
# COMPACT_ATOMS: atom_id res chain seq x y z
N MET A 1 32.18 -1.29 -27.07
CA MET A 1 32.14 -2.38 -26.09
C MET A 1 31.75 -1.73 -24.77
N HIS A 2 30.45 -1.52 -24.57
CA HIS A 2 29.94 -0.83 -23.39
C HIS A 2 29.77 -1.83 -22.26
N ASP A 3 30.41 -1.48 -21.15
CA ASP A 3 30.41 -2.12 -19.85
C ASP A 3 29.04 -2.72 -19.49
N GLU A 4 28.99 -4.05 -19.40
CA GLU A 4 27.86 -4.82 -18.84
C GLU A 4 27.80 -4.53 -17.34
N SER A 5 27.30 -3.33 -17.01
CA SER A 5 26.91 -2.96 -15.66
C SER A 5 26.05 -4.07 -15.06
N SER A 6 26.57 -4.68 -14.00
CA SER A 6 25.95 -5.76 -13.23
C SER A 6 24.53 -5.38 -12.82
N ILE A 7 23.52 -5.86 -13.57
CA ILE A 7 22.13 -5.76 -13.18
C ILE A 7 21.96 -6.60 -11.92
N THR A 8 21.84 -5.94 -10.76
CA THR A 8 21.47 -6.61 -9.50
C THR A 8 20.10 -7.25 -9.68
N VAL A 9 20.08 -8.57 -9.90
CA VAL A 9 18.85 -9.35 -9.99
C VAL A 9 18.27 -9.48 -8.59
N SER A 10 17.14 -8.83 -8.35
CA SER A 10 16.44 -8.92 -7.07
C SER A 10 15.56 -10.18 -7.01
N THR A 11 15.22 -10.64 -5.81
CA THR A 11 14.41 -11.86 -5.67
C THR A 11 12.92 -11.53 -5.79
N ALA A 12 12.21 -12.25 -6.65
CA ALA A 12 10.75 -12.15 -6.70
C ALA A 12 10.14 -12.85 -5.47
N SER A 13 9.23 -12.21 -4.77
CA SER A 13 8.55 -12.80 -3.60
C SER A 13 7.06 -12.53 -3.67
N PRO A 14 6.20 -13.54 -3.42
CA PRO A 14 4.76 -13.30 -3.33
C PRO A 14 4.43 -12.36 -2.17
N ARG A 15 3.44 -11.50 -2.36
CA ARG A 15 2.87 -10.63 -1.32
C ARG A 15 1.40 -10.99 -1.15
N HIS A 16 0.99 -11.29 0.08
CA HIS A 16 -0.38 -11.72 0.37
C HIS A 16 -0.87 -12.92 -0.47
N GLY A 17 0.07 -13.78 -0.91
CA GLY A 17 -0.20 -14.92 -1.79
C GLY A 17 -0.36 -14.57 -3.27
N VAL A 18 -0.06 -13.33 -3.69
CA VAL A 18 -0.05 -12.87 -5.07
C VAL A 18 1.39 -12.69 -5.53
N LEU A 19 1.72 -13.20 -6.71
CA LEU A 19 2.99 -12.94 -7.38
C LEU A 19 2.73 -12.28 -8.73
N THR A 20 3.33 -11.13 -8.96
CA THR A 20 3.15 -10.36 -10.19
C THR A 20 4.43 -10.31 -10.98
N LEU A 21 4.35 -10.70 -12.26
CA LEU A 21 5.43 -10.65 -13.23
C LEU A 21 5.14 -9.59 -14.30
N SER A 22 6.16 -8.86 -14.74
CA SER A 22 6.02 -7.83 -15.78
C SER A 22 7.27 -7.70 -16.66
N GLY A 23 7.15 -6.95 -17.75
CA GLY A 23 8.26 -6.66 -18.67
C GLY A 23 8.25 -7.53 -19.94
N TYR A 24 9.29 -7.36 -20.77
CA TYR A 24 9.36 -8.06 -22.06
C TYR A 24 10.10 -9.39 -21.97
N GLY A 25 9.46 -10.50 -22.38
CA GLY A 25 10.07 -11.83 -22.34
C GLY A 25 10.01 -12.48 -20.95
N ILE A 26 8.86 -12.39 -20.29
CA ILE A 26 8.58 -13.05 -18.99
C ILE A 26 8.80 -14.56 -19.14
N ARG A 27 9.34 -15.22 -18.11
CA ARG A 27 9.53 -16.68 -18.11
C ARG A 27 8.89 -17.32 -16.89
N VAL A 28 8.06 -18.34 -17.11
CA VAL A 28 7.47 -19.18 -16.07
C VAL A 28 7.69 -20.65 -16.45
N ALA A 29 8.57 -21.32 -15.72
CA ALA A 29 9.03 -22.67 -16.05
C ALA A 29 9.06 -23.58 -14.82
N VAL A 30 9.24 -24.88 -15.03
CA VAL A 30 9.56 -25.82 -13.95
C VAL A 30 10.94 -26.42 -14.19
N GLU A 31 11.81 -26.33 -13.20
CA GLU A 31 13.15 -26.92 -13.26
C GLU A 31 13.40 -27.77 -12.02
N ARG A 32 13.63 -29.07 -12.22
CA ARG A 32 13.84 -30.04 -11.13
C ARG A 32 12.73 -29.96 -10.07
N GLY A 33 11.47 -29.93 -10.52
CA GLY A 33 10.28 -29.86 -9.66
C GLY A 33 9.98 -28.51 -9.00
N HIS A 34 10.80 -27.49 -9.20
CA HIS A 34 10.60 -26.15 -8.65
C HIS A 34 10.01 -25.22 -9.69
N LEU A 35 9.10 -24.34 -9.28
CA LEU A 35 8.59 -23.28 -10.13
C LEU A 35 9.66 -22.20 -10.25
N ILE A 36 10.04 -21.86 -11.48
CA ILE A 36 10.97 -20.79 -11.81
C ILE A 36 10.16 -19.65 -12.41
N VAL A 37 10.37 -18.45 -11.89
CA VAL A 37 9.79 -17.23 -12.44
C VAL A 37 10.88 -16.21 -12.71
N GLU A 38 10.75 -15.51 -13.82
CA GLU A 38 11.61 -14.39 -14.18
C GLU A 38 10.72 -13.26 -14.73
N ASP A 39 10.90 -12.06 -14.19
CA ASP A 39 10.42 -10.85 -14.84
C ASP A 39 11.10 -10.70 -16.20
N GLY A 40 10.37 -10.10 -17.15
CA GLY A 40 10.93 -9.74 -18.44
C GLY A 40 11.96 -8.61 -18.33
N ARG A 41 12.56 -8.24 -19.46
CA ARG A 41 13.42 -7.07 -19.55
C ARG A 41 12.63 -5.81 -19.15
N GLY A 42 13.16 -5.08 -18.18
CA GLY A 42 12.57 -3.88 -17.57
C GLY A 42 13.59 -3.20 -16.64
N ARG A 43 13.17 -2.16 -15.90
CA ARG A 43 14.05 -1.44 -14.96
C ARG A 43 14.51 -2.33 -13.80
N ASP A 44 13.60 -3.14 -13.26
CA ASP A 44 13.86 -4.03 -12.14
C ASP A 44 13.56 -5.47 -12.56
N ARG A 45 14.60 -6.25 -12.84
CA ARG A 45 14.44 -7.66 -13.18
C ARG A 45 14.53 -8.50 -11.91
N ARG A 46 13.44 -9.19 -11.60
CA ARG A 46 13.40 -10.16 -10.50
C ARG A 46 13.39 -11.59 -11.02
N GLN A 47 13.98 -12.49 -10.24
CA GLN A 47 13.84 -13.93 -10.46
C GLN A 47 13.58 -14.64 -9.14
N ALA A 48 12.90 -15.78 -9.20
CA ALA A 48 12.75 -16.64 -8.03
C ALA A 48 12.56 -18.11 -8.41
N ARG A 49 12.97 -18.95 -7.47
CA ARG A 49 12.82 -20.40 -7.52
C ARG A 49 12.01 -20.83 -6.30
N PHE A 50 10.84 -21.41 -6.53
CA PHE A 50 9.94 -21.82 -5.46
C PHE A 50 9.83 -23.33 -5.36
N PRO A 51 10.10 -23.93 -4.19
CA PRO A 51 9.83 -25.33 -3.97
C PRO A 51 8.33 -25.55 -3.82
N ARG A 52 7.92 -26.79 -4.04
CA ARG A 52 6.52 -27.20 -3.95
C ARG A 52 5.94 -27.07 -2.53
N THR A 53 6.74 -27.20 -1.48
CA THR A 53 6.22 -27.37 -0.11
C THR A 53 5.96 -26.06 0.63
N THR A 54 6.73 -25.00 0.34
CA THR A 54 6.72 -23.77 1.14
C THR A 54 6.02 -22.59 0.48
N LEU A 55 5.66 -22.71 -0.80
CA LEU A 55 5.05 -21.63 -1.55
C LEU A 55 3.53 -21.58 -1.32
N GLU A 56 3.08 -20.64 -0.50
CA GLU A 56 1.66 -20.25 -0.42
C GLU A 56 1.31 -19.25 -1.54
N LEU A 57 1.30 -19.71 -2.79
CA LEU A 57 0.89 -18.91 -3.93
C LEU A 57 -0.57 -19.19 -4.29
N LYS A 58 -1.42 -18.17 -4.17
CA LYS A 58 -2.83 -18.21 -4.55
C LYS A 58 -3.04 -17.67 -5.96
N ARG A 59 -2.22 -16.70 -6.37
CA ARG A 59 -2.36 -16.03 -7.65
C ARG A 59 -1.02 -15.72 -8.30
N LEU A 60 -0.88 -16.10 -9.56
CA LEU A 60 0.11 -15.56 -10.47
C LEU A 60 -0.56 -14.53 -11.39
N VAL A 61 -0.07 -13.30 -11.38
CA VAL A 61 -0.50 -12.22 -12.28
C VAL A 61 0.62 -11.92 -13.26
N ILE A 62 0.36 -12.06 -14.56
CA ILE A 62 1.31 -11.76 -15.63
C ILE A 62 0.83 -10.49 -16.33
N ILE A 63 1.66 -9.44 -16.33
CA ILE A 63 1.35 -8.17 -16.98
C ILE A 63 2.19 -8.06 -18.25
N GLY A 64 1.54 -8.22 -19.39
CA GLY A 64 2.16 -8.20 -20.72
C GLY A 64 1.78 -9.40 -21.59
N HIS A 65 2.21 -9.34 -22.84
CA HIS A 65 1.91 -10.33 -23.88
C HIS A 65 3.16 -11.00 -24.47
N THR A 66 4.35 -10.78 -23.89
CA THR A 66 5.60 -11.37 -24.41
C THR A 66 6.27 -12.23 -23.34
N GLY A 67 6.64 -13.46 -23.70
CA GLY A 67 7.24 -14.40 -22.77
C GLY A 67 6.97 -15.86 -23.09
N THR A 68 7.31 -16.72 -22.15
CA THR A 68 7.08 -18.16 -22.22
C THR A 68 6.51 -18.68 -20.90
N VAL A 69 5.48 -19.52 -21.01
CA VAL A 69 4.97 -20.31 -19.89
C VAL A 69 5.04 -21.77 -20.32
N SER A 70 5.82 -22.58 -19.61
CA SER A 70 5.89 -24.02 -19.90
C SER A 70 4.60 -24.74 -19.47
N PHE A 71 4.22 -25.82 -20.16
CA PHE A 71 3.08 -26.65 -19.73
C PHE A 71 3.27 -27.23 -18.34
N ASP A 72 4.51 -27.60 -17.97
CA ASP A 72 4.82 -28.09 -16.62
C ASP A 72 4.55 -27.02 -15.56
N ALA A 73 4.79 -25.74 -15.86
CA ALA A 73 4.45 -24.65 -14.95
C ALA A 73 2.93 -24.47 -14.79
N LEU A 74 2.16 -24.54 -15.88
CA LEU A 74 0.70 -24.49 -15.80
C LEU A 74 0.15 -25.64 -14.94
N ARG A 75 0.62 -26.87 -15.17
CA ARG A 75 0.27 -28.03 -14.35
C ARG A 75 0.68 -27.83 -12.89
N TRP A 76 1.89 -27.34 -12.64
CA TRP A 76 2.39 -27.09 -11.29
C TRP A 76 1.50 -26.10 -10.52
N LEU A 77 1.08 -25.03 -11.18
CA LEU A 77 0.18 -24.01 -10.61
C LEU A 77 -1.23 -24.58 -10.39
N HIS A 78 -1.76 -25.34 -11.36
CA HIS A 78 -3.04 -26.02 -11.25
C HIS A 78 -3.08 -27.02 -10.09
N ASP A 79 -2.06 -27.87 -9.94
CA ASP A 79 -1.95 -28.84 -8.83
C ASP A 79 -1.98 -28.17 -7.44
N ARG A 80 -1.63 -26.88 -7.39
CA ARG A 80 -1.68 -26.05 -6.17
C ARG A 80 -2.96 -25.27 -5.98
N GLY A 81 -3.87 -25.36 -6.93
CA GLY A 81 -5.04 -24.50 -7.01
C GLY A 81 -4.69 -23.01 -7.13
N CYS A 82 -3.52 -22.69 -7.69
CA CYS A 82 -3.12 -21.31 -7.95
C CYS A 82 -3.84 -20.80 -9.19
N GLY A 83 -4.55 -19.69 -9.06
CA GLY A 83 -5.09 -18.97 -10.21
C GLY A 83 -3.95 -18.35 -11.04
N VAL A 84 -4.12 -18.31 -12.36
CA VAL A 84 -3.23 -17.62 -13.30
C VAL A 84 -4.05 -16.59 -14.05
N VAL A 85 -3.65 -15.33 -13.92
CA VAL A 85 -4.26 -14.19 -14.62
C VAL A 85 -3.22 -13.53 -15.49
N GLN A 86 -3.54 -13.31 -16.76
CA GLN A 86 -2.73 -12.53 -17.68
C GLN A 86 -3.52 -11.29 -18.10
N LEU A 87 -2.92 -10.13 -17.87
CA LEU A 87 -3.43 -8.82 -18.29
C LEU A 87 -2.51 -8.25 -19.36
N ASP A 88 -3.08 -7.70 -20.42
CA ASP A 88 -2.33 -6.89 -21.37
C ASP A 88 -2.06 -5.48 -20.80
N PRO A 89 -1.06 -4.71 -21.28
CA PRO A 89 -0.77 -3.38 -20.74
C PRO A 89 -1.92 -2.37 -20.87
N ASP A 90 -2.90 -2.62 -21.72
CA ASP A 90 -4.12 -1.80 -21.83
C ASP A 90 -5.21 -2.20 -20.82
N GLY A 91 -4.96 -3.22 -20.00
CA GLY A 91 -5.88 -3.76 -19.01
C GLY A 91 -6.75 -4.91 -19.53
N THR A 92 -6.61 -5.34 -20.78
CA THR A 92 -7.40 -6.47 -21.31
C THR A 92 -7.05 -7.78 -20.58
N VAL A 93 -8.06 -8.52 -20.11
CA VAL A 93 -7.87 -9.84 -19.50
C VAL A 93 -7.70 -10.90 -20.59
N LEU A 94 -6.47 -11.31 -20.87
CA LEU A 94 -6.15 -12.31 -21.89
C LEU A 94 -6.40 -13.74 -21.41
N LEU A 95 -6.09 -14.01 -20.14
CA LEU A 95 -6.27 -15.31 -19.50
C LEU A 95 -6.69 -15.08 -18.05
N ALA A 96 -7.69 -15.84 -17.60
CA ALA A 96 -7.90 -16.05 -16.17
C ALA A 96 -8.38 -17.49 -15.99
N SER A 97 -7.49 -18.32 -15.43
CA SER A 97 -7.68 -19.74 -15.22
C SER A 97 -7.37 -20.09 -13.77
N GLY A 98 -8.12 -21.00 -13.17
CA GLY A 98 -7.93 -21.40 -11.78
C GLY A 98 -8.75 -22.64 -11.44
N PRO A 99 -8.85 -22.99 -10.14
CA PRO A 99 -9.61 -24.13 -9.68
C PRO A 99 -11.07 -24.05 -10.18
N ILE A 100 -11.51 -25.11 -10.86
CA ILE A 100 -12.90 -25.25 -11.28
C ILE A 100 -13.65 -25.98 -10.17
N GLY A 101 -14.82 -25.44 -9.80
CA GLY A 101 -15.71 -26.05 -8.83
C GLY A 101 -16.35 -27.33 -9.36
N ALA A 102 -17.24 -27.93 -8.55
CA ALA A 102 -18.09 -29.00 -9.04
C ALA A 102 -19.01 -28.44 -10.14
N ASP A 103 -18.85 -28.93 -11.35
CA ASP A 103 -19.71 -28.59 -12.49
C ASP A 103 -21.01 -29.40 -12.42
N ASP A 104 -22.14 -28.73 -12.19
CA ASP A 104 -23.47 -29.34 -12.24
C ASP A 104 -24.34 -28.65 -13.30
N ALA A 105 -24.81 -29.44 -14.27
CA ALA A 105 -25.62 -28.95 -15.37
C ALA A 105 -26.96 -28.33 -14.90
N ARG A 106 -27.52 -28.74 -13.76
CA ARG A 106 -28.76 -28.16 -13.22
C ARG A 106 -28.54 -26.73 -12.76
N LEU A 107 -27.42 -26.45 -12.09
CA LEU A 107 -27.06 -25.11 -11.68
C LEU A 107 -26.84 -24.20 -12.89
N ARG A 108 -26.12 -24.68 -13.92
CA ARG A 108 -25.92 -23.90 -15.16
C ARG A 108 -27.21 -23.67 -15.95
N ARG A 109 -28.16 -24.62 -15.95
CA ARG A 109 -29.50 -24.39 -16.53
C ARG A 109 -30.28 -23.34 -15.75
N ALA A 110 -30.26 -23.39 -14.42
CA ALA A 110 -30.89 -22.36 -13.59
C ALA A 110 -30.28 -20.98 -13.88
N GLN A 111 -28.96 -20.90 -14.04
CA GLN A 111 -28.28 -19.67 -14.47
C GLN A 111 -28.73 -19.21 -15.86
N ALA A 112 -28.75 -20.10 -16.86
CA ALA A 112 -29.16 -19.75 -18.22
C ALA A 112 -30.60 -19.20 -18.29
N LEU A 113 -31.48 -19.68 -17.41
CA LEU A 113 -32.86 -19.21 -17.30
C LEU A 113 -33.01 -18.00 -16.37
N ALA A 114 -31.96 -17.59 -15.65
CA ALA A 114 -32.04 -16.54 -14.63
C ALA A 114 -32.59 -15.23 -15.21
N GLY A 115 -32.19 -14.84 -16.41
CA GLY A 115 -32.63 -13.60 -17.06
C GLY A 115 -34.15 -13.46 -17.28
N VAL A 116 -34.91 -14.55 -17.19
CA VAL A 116 -36.38 -14.56 -17.35
C VAL A 116 -37.13 -15.11 -16.12
N THR A 117 -36.43 -15.29 -15.01
CA THR A 117 -37.01 -15.80 -13.76
C THR A 117 -36.92 -14.77 -12.64
N VAL A 118 -37.69 -14.99 -11.57
CA VAL A 118 -37.62 -14.17 -10.35
C VAL A 118 -36.21 -14.20 -9.74
N ALA A 119 -35.49 -15.31 -9.89
CA ALA A 119 -34.10 -15.46 -9.45
C ALA A 119 -33.19 -14.39 -10.07
N GLY A 120 -33.31 -14.14 -11.38
CA GLY A 120 -32.52 -13.11 -12.04
C GLY A 120 -32.84 -11.70 -11.56
N VAL A 121 -34.12 -11.39 -11.33
CA VAL A 121 -34.51 -10.10 -10.74
C VAL A 121 -33.92 -9.95 -9.33
N ASN A 122 -33.96 -11.01 -8.50
CA ASN A 122 -33.37 -11.00 -7.16
C ASN A 122 -31.86 -10.79 -7.19
N ILE A 123 -31.15 -11.50 -8.06
CA ILE A 123 -29.69 -11.35 -8.27
C ILE A 123 -29.38 -9.92 -8.73
N ALA A 124 -30.06 -9.43 -9.76
CA ALA A 124 -29.90 -8.09 -10.30
C ALA A 124 -30.11 -7.02 -9.21
N ARG A 125 -31.17 -7.17 -8.41
CA ARG A 125 -31.50 -6.26 -7.32
C ARG A 125 -30.43 -6.26 -6.23
N ASP A 126 -30.01 -7.42 -5.73
CA ASP A 126 -28.95 -7.51 -4.70
C ASP A 126 -27.65 -6.87 -5.18
N LEU A 127 -27.23 -7.18 -6.42
CA LEU A 127 -26.01 -6.62 -7.02
C LEU A 127 -26.06 -5.09 -7.11
N LEU A 128 -27.15 -4.54 -7.65
CA LEU A 128 -27.29 -3.10 -7.85
C LEU A 128 -27.53 -2.34 -6.54
N THR A 129 -28.30 -2.89 -5.60
CA THR A 129 -28.46 -2.29 -4.27
C THR A 129 -27.11 -2.19 -3.55
N ARG A 130 -26.25 -3.22 -3.66
CA ARG A 130 -24.88 -3.18 -3.12
C ARG A 130 -24.01 -2.15 -3.84
N LYS A 131 -24.06 -2.10 -5.17
CA LYS A 131 -23.34 -1.12 -5.99
C LYS A 131 -23.70 0.30 -5.57
N VAL A 132 -24.98 0.66 -5.64
CA VAL A 132 -25.47 2.02 -5.39
C VAL A 132 -25.31 2.40 -3.91
N GLY A 133 -25.57 1.47 -2.99
CA GLY A 133 -25.29 1.69 -1.57
C GLY A 133 -23.82 1.95 -1.28
N GLY A 134 -22.92 1.14 -1.84
CA GLY A 134 -21.48 1.36 -1.70
C GLY A 134 -21.00 2.65 -2.37
N GLN A 135 -21.61 3.06 -3.49
CA GLN A 135 -21.31 4.34 -4.13
C GLN A 135 -21.67 5.52 -3.23
N ALA A 136 -22.79 5.46 -2.49
CA ALA A 136 -23.14 6.48 -1.49
C ALA A 136 -22.06 6.59 -0.40
N ASP A 137 -21.61 5.44 0.13
CA ASP A 137 -20.55 5.37 1.16
C ASP A 137 -19.21 5.92 0.65
N VAL A 138 -18.95 5.81 -0.66
CA VAL A 138 -17.77 6.39 -1.31
C VAL A 138 -17.90 7.91 -1.41
N LEU A 139 -19.06 8.42 -1.83
CA LEU A 139 -19.31 9.85 -1.96
C LEU A 139 -19.24 10.58 -0.61
N ASP A 140 -19.58 9.92 0.50
CA ASP A 140 -19.42 10.50 1.85
C ASP A 140 -17.98 10.89 2.20
N ARG A 141 -17.00 10.40 1.44
CA ARG A 141 -15.58 10.70 1.62
C ARG A 141 -15.08 11.84 0.74
N ILE A 142 -15.90 12.29 -0.21
CA ILE A 142 -15.59 13.41 -1.08
C ILE A 142 -16.23 14.65 -0.47
N ALA A 143 -15.42 15.66 -0.19
CA ALA A 143 -15.93 16.92 0.37
C ALA A 143 -16.75 17.68 -0.69
N GLY A 144 -17.93 18.16 -0.30
CA GLY A 144 -18.76 19.04 -1.13
C GLY A 144 -19.74 18.34 -2.08
N VAL A 145 -19.96 17.03 -1.94
CA VAL A 145 -20.89 16.24 -2.78
C VAL A 145 -21.99 15.53 -1.99
N GLN A 146 -22.36 16.09 -0.83
CA GLN A 146 -23.36 15.52 0.08
C GLN A 146 -24.74 15.39 -0.58
N GLU A 147 -25.10 16.31 -1.47
CA GLU A 147 -26.34 16.25 -2.25
C GLU A 147 -26.36 15.04 -3.19
N ALA A 148 -25.28 14.82 -3.94
CA ALA A 148 -25.12 13.65 -4.79
C ALA A 148 -25.18 12.35 -3.96
N ALA A 149 -24.53 12.30 -2.80
CA ALA A 149 -24.64 11.17 -1.88
C ALA A 149 -26.09 10.93 -1.39
N GLY A 150 -26.84 12.01 -1.13
CA GLY A 150 -28.25 11.96 -0.78
C GLY A 150 -29.11 11.37 -1.90
N GLU A 151 -28.90 11.81 -3.14
CA GLU A 151 -29.62 11.31 -4.32
C GLU A 151 -29.32 9.82 -4.58
N ILE A 152 -28.06 9.40 -4.49
CA ILE A 152 -27.68 7.99 -4.62
C ILE A 152 -28.39 7.11 -3.58
N ARG A 153 -28.56 7.59 -2.34
CA ARG A 153 -29.32 6.84 -1.31
C ARG A 153 -30.81 6.72 -1.64
N ARG A 154 -31.43 7.75 -2.21
CA ARG A 154 -32.82 7.68 -2.69
C ARG A 154 -32.96 6.67 -3.83
N LEU A 155 -32.05 6.69 -4.80
CA LEU A 155 -32.04 5.71 -5.90
C LEU A 155 -31.87 4.27 -5.39
N ARG A 156 -31.08 4.06 -4.33
CA ARG A 156 -30.96 2.76 -3.65
C ARG A 156 -32.28 2.27 -3.06
N GLU A 157 -33.08 3.16 -2.46
CA GLU A 157 -34.40 2.82 -1.93
C GLU A 157 -35.35 2.38 -3.05
N THR A 158 -35.33 3.09 -4.19
CA THR A 158 -36.10 2.70 -5.39
C THR A 158 -35.64 1.37 -5.99
N LEU A 159 -34.32 1.07 -5.98
CA LEU A 159 -33.81 -0.25 -6.41
C LEU A 159 -34.38 -1.39 -5.57
N ALA A 160 -34.56 -1.18 -4.26
CA ALA A 160 -35.02 -2.22 -3.34
C ALA A 160 -36.45 -2.71 -3.66
N THR A 161 -37.27 -1.89 -4.31
CA THR A 161 -38.64 -2.23 -4.74
C THR A 161 -38.76 -2.52 -6.23
N GLY A 162 -37.68 -2.41 -7.01
CA GLY A 162 -37.72 -2.64 -8.46
C GLY A 162 -38.06 -4.09 -8.82
N GLU A 163 -38.99 -4.30 -9.74
CA GLU A 163 -39.54 -5.62 -10.10
C GLU A 163 -39.01 -6.19 -11.41
N THR A 164 -38.37 -5.36 -12.25
CA THR A 164 -37.91 -5.77 -13.59
C THR A 164 -36.44 -5.40 -13.81
N ILE A 165 -35.70 -6.27 -14.51
CA ILE A 165 -34.28 -6.02 -14.86
C ILE A 165 -34.13 -4.69 -15.63
N THR A 166 -35.05 -4.40 -16.55
CA THR A 166 -35.05 -3.15 -17.32
C THR A 166 -35.21 -1.92 -16.42
N GLY A 167 -36.16 -1.96 -15.47
CA GLY A 167 -36.35 -0.87 -14.51
C GLY A 167 -35.12 -0.66 -13.62
N LEU A 168 -34.51 -1.74 -13.15
CA LEU A 168 -33.28 -1.69 -12.35
C LEU A 168 -32.11 -1.05 -13.13
N ARG A 169 -31.96 -1.35 -14.42
CA ARG A 169 -30.93 -0.73 -15.29
C ARG A 169 -31.12 0.78 -15.46
N VAL A 170 -32.35 1.27 -15.53
CA VAL A 170 -32.63 2.72 -15.63
C VAL A 170 -32.14 3.44 -14.36
N ILE A 171 -32.44 2.87 -13.19
CA ILE A 171 -32.01 3.43 -11.91
C ILE A 171 -30.48 3.38 -11.78
N GLU A 172 -29.85 2.28 -12.20
CA GLU A 172 -28.39 2.15 -12.24
C GLU A 172 -27.74 3.22 -13.12
N ALA A 173 -28.29 3.49 -14.31
CA ALA A 173 -27.76 4.50 -15.21
C ALA A 173 -27.83 5.91 -14.62
N GLN A 174 -28.95 6.24 -13.96
CA GLN A 174 -29.10 7.51 -13.24
C GLN A 174 -28.10 7.61 -12.08
N ALA A 175 -27.94 6.55 -11.29
CA ALA A 175 -26.98 6.51 -10.20
C ALA A 175 -25.53 6.67 -10.71
N ALA A 176 -25.18 6.01 -11.81
CA ALA A 176 -23.86 6.11 -12.40
C ALA A 176 -23.54 7.53 -12.89
N ALA A 177 -24.50 8.23 -13.51
CA ALA A 177 -24.33 9.61 -13.95
C ALA A 177 -24.05 10.55 -12.76
N THR A 178 -24.91 10.53 -11.73
CA THR A 178 -24.74 11.33 -10.51
C THR A 178 -23.44 11.01 -9.79
N TYR A 179 -23.09 9.72 -9.69
CA TYR A 179 -21.89 9.27 -9.00
C TYR A 179 -20.60 9.74 -9.67
N TRP A 180 -20.47 9.54 -10.98
CA TRP A 180 -19.23 9.91 -11.69
C TRP A 180 -19.09 11.42 -11.88
N ASP A 181 -20.18 12.17 -11.94
CA ASP A 181 -20.14 13.63 -11.94
C ASP A 181 -19.54 14.18 -10.63
N ALA A 182 -19.92 13.60 -9.48
CA ALA A 182 -19.38 13.97 -8.17
C ALA A 182 -17.86 13.75 -8.04
N TRP A 183 -17.26 12.89 -8.86
CA TRP A 183 -15.80 12.67 -8.88
C TRP A 183 -15.02 13.75 -9.61
N SER A 184 -15.67 14.64 -10.38
CA SER A 184 -15.00 15.51 -11.36
C SER A 184 -13.83 16.34 -10.80
N ASN A 185 -13.95 16.77 -9.55
CA ASN A 185 -12.97 17.62 -8.87
C ASN A 185 -11.97 16.85 -7.99
N VAL A 186 -12.00 15.52 -7.96
CA VAL A 186 -11.05 14.72 -7.19
C VAL A 186 -9.62 14.97 -7.70
N PRO A 187 -8.69 15.43 -6.85
CA PRO A 187 -7.34 15.74 -7.27
C PRO A 187 -6.49 14.48 -7.44
N VAL A 188 -5.57 14.52 -8.41
CA VAL A 188 -4.53 13.52 -8.61
C VAL A 188 -3.19 14.18 -8.28
N ARG A 189 -2.52 13.72 -7.23
CA ARG A 189 -1.34 14.38 -6.69
C ARG A 189 -0.07 13.83 -7.33
N PHE A 190 0.72 14.69 -7.96
CA PHE A 190 2.04 14.33 -8.46
C PHE A 190 3.15 14.81 -7.53
N ALA A 191 4.24 14.04 -7.46
CA ALA A 191 5.44 14.44 -6.77
C ALA A 191 6.03 15.72 -7.39
N ARG A 192 6.69 16.57 -6.59
CA ARG A 192 7.08 17.92 -7.02
C ARG A 192 7.89 17.96 -8.31
N LYS A 193 8.88 17.08 -8.44
CA LYS A 193 9.72 16.98 -9.67
C LYS A 193 8.92 16.47 -10.88
N SER A 194 7.80 15.79 -10.65
CA SER A 194 6.94 15.23 -11.69
C SER A 194 5.77 16.15 -12.08
N ALA A 195 5.30 17.01 -11.18
CA ALA A 195 4.09 17.81 -11.38
C ALA A 195 4.16 18.71 -12.63
N LYS A 196 5.35 19.21 -12.99
CA LYS A 196 5.58 20.03 -14.19
C LYS A 196 5.84 19.22 -15.47
N ARG A 197 6.02 17.90 -15.35
CA ARG A 197 6.37 16.99 -16.46
C ARG A 197 5.17 16.22 -17.00
N VAL A 198 4.00 16.37 -16.38
CA VAL A 198 2.77 15.67 -16.75
C VAL A 198 1.75 16.68 -17.29
N PRO A 199 0.84 16.26 -18.19
CA PRO A 199 -0.21 17.12 -18.72
C PRO A 199 -1.09 17.74 -17.61
N ASP A 200 -1.54 18.98 -17.81
CA ASP A 200 -2.33 19.71 -16.82
C ASP A 200 -3.65 18.99 -16.47
N HIS A 201 -4.30 18.35 -17.45
CA HIS A 201 -5.55 17.61 -17.24
C HIS A 201 -5.37 16.33 -16.43
N TRP A 202 -4.13 15.88 -16.17
CA TRP A 202 -3.87 14.71 -15.33
C TRP A 202 -3.97 14.98 -13.83
N HIS A 203 -3.96 16.25 -13.41
CA HIS A 203 -4.01 16.64 -11.98
C HIS A 203 -5.39 16.52 -11.36
N ARG A 204 -6.41 16.13 -12.13
CA ARG A 204 -7.79 15.90 -11.66
C ARG A 204 -8.39 14.67 -12.33
N PHE A 205 -9.43 14.12 -11.71
CA PHE A 205 -10.19 13.01 -12.28
C PHE A 205 -10.95 13.41 -13.56
N GLY A 206 -11.65 14.55 -13.57
CA GLY A 206 -12.46 14.96 -14.73
C GLY A 206 -13.65 14.03 -14.96
N SER A 207 -13.80 13.45 -16.15
CA SER A 207 -14.92 12.54 -16.43
C SER A 207 -14.49 11.08 -16.46
N ARG A 208 -15.40 10.16 -16.07
CA ARG A 208 -15.25 8.72 -16.30
C ARG A 208 -15.26 8.37 -17.80
N THR A 209 -15.97 9.15 -18.59
CA THR A 209 -16.07 8.96 -20.04
C THR A 209 -14.90 9.65 -20.72
N SER A 210 -14.12 8.88 -21.48
CA SER A 210 -12.97 9.43 -22.20
C SER A 210 -13.40 10.32 -23.36
N PRO A 211 -12.79 11.50 -23.54
CA PRO A 211 -13.01 12.31 -24.74
C PRO A 211 -12.48 11.63 -26.01
N LEU A 212 -11.55 10.66 -25.88
CA LEU A 212 -10.91 9.98 -27.01
C LEU A 212 -11.83 8.93 -27.65
N SER A 213 -12.60 8.22 -26.84
CA SER A 213 -13.43 7.09 -27.29
C SER A 213 -14.91 7.22 -26.95
N ARG A 214 -15.32 8.31 -26.27
CA ARG A 214 -16.66 8.49 -25.68
C ARG A 214 -17.11 7.27 -24.85
N SER A 215 -16.13 6.63 -24.21
CA SER A 215 -16.27 5.38 -23.48
C SER A 215 -15.22 5.35 -22.37
N PRO A 216 -15.48 4.66 -21.24
CA PRO A 216 -14.50 4.53 -20.16
C PRO A 216 -13.26 3.69 -20.49
N ARG A 217 -13.25 2.97 -21.62
CA ARG A 217 -12.20 1.98 -21.95
C ARG A 217 -10.83 2.60 -22.23
N VAL A 218 -10.78 3.73 -22.95
CA VAL A 218 -9.50 4.41 -23.27
C VAL A 218 -9.26 5.52 -22.25
N ALA A 219 -8.52 5.22 -21.18
CA ALA A 219 -8.23 6.21 -20.15
C ALA A 219 -7.48 7.42 -20.74
N SER A 220 -7.95 8.64 -20.46
CA SER A 220 -7.28 9.89 -20.85
C SER A 220 -6.44 10.50 -19.72
N ASN A 221 -6.53 9.93 -18.51
CA ASN A 221 -5.84 10.42 -17.32
C ASN A 221 -5.47 9.26 -16.38
N PRO A 222 -4.56 9.51 -15.42
CA PRO A 222 -4.09 8.54 -14.43
C PRO A 222 -5.18 7.83 -13.63
N ALA A 223 -6.16 8.57 -13.11
CA ALA A 223 -7.19 8.00 -12.24
C ALA A 223 -8.08 7.01 -12.98
N ASN A 224 -8.47 7.34 -14.22
CA ASN A 224 -9.19 6.43 -15.11
C ASN A 224 -8.34 5.20 -15.48
N ALA A 225 -7.03 5.36 -15.70
CA ALA A 225 -6.14 4.24 -16.01
C ALA A 225 -6.03 3.27 -14.82
N ILE A 226 -5.93 3.79 -13.60
CA ILE A 226 -5.94 3.00 -12.36
C ILE A 226 -7.26 2.26 -12.19
N LEU A 227 -8.40 2.95 -12.36
CA LEU A 227 -9.73 2.32 -12.29
C LEU A 227 -9.88 1.20 -13.32
N ASN A 228 -9.50 1.44 -14.58
CA ASN A 228 -9.58 0.42 -15.63
C ASN A 228 -8.76 -0.82 -15.28
N TYR A 229 -7.52 -0.63 -14.80
CA TYR A 229 -6.66 -1.74 -14.40
C TYR A 229 -7.23 -2.53 -13.22
N LEU A 230 -7.69 -1.84 -12.16
CA LEU A 230 -8.26 -2.50 -10.99
C LEU A 230 -9.60 -3.18 -11.30
N TYR A 231 -10.41 -2.62 -12.19
CA TYR A 231 -11.63 -3.27 -12.68
C TYR A 231 -11.32 -4.50 -13.53
N ALA A 232 -10.30 -4.47 -14.38
CA ALA A 232 -9.87 -5.66 -15.11
C ALA A 232 -9.38 -6.77 -14.17
N MET A 233 -8.66 -6.40 -13.12
CA MET A 233 -8.26 -7.36 -12.09
C MET A 233 -9.47 -7.90 -11.33
N LEU A 234 -10.44 -7.06 -10.96
CA LEU A 234 -11.69 -7.49 -10.33
C LEU A 234 -12.52 -8.37 -11.28
N GLU A 235 -12.56 -8.08 -12.58
CA GLU A 235 -13.21 -8.92 -13.59
C GLU A 235 -12.58 -10.32 -13.65
N ALA A 236 -11.24 -10.39 -13.66
CA ALA A 236 -10.52 -11.66 -13.59
C ALA A 236 -10.82 -12.43 -12.29
N GLU A 237 -10.92 -11.74 -11.16
CA GLU A 237 -11.31 -12.34 -9.87
C GLU A 237 -12.75 -12.85 -9.88
N SER A 238 -13.68 -12.09 -10.48
CA SER A 238 -15.07 -12.51 -10.66
C SER A 238 -15.16 -13.75 -11.53
N ARG A 239 -14.42 -13.81 -12.65
CA ARG A 239 -14.36 -15.01 -13.51
C ARG A 239 -13.92 -16.23 -12.69
N LEU A 240 -12.81 -16.12 -11.96
CA LEU A 240 -12.29 -17.22 -11.15
C LEU A 240 -13.25 -17.64 -10.04
N ALA A 241 -13.89 -16.68 -9.37
CA ALA A 241 -14.88 -16.96 -8.33
C ALA A 241 -16.10 -17.71 -8.89
N LEU A 242 -16.62 -17.30 -10.05
CA LEU A 242 -17.74 -17.95 -10.72
C LEU A 242 -17.41 -19.39 -11.11
N LEU A 243 -16.24 -19.61 -11.73
CA LEU A 243 -15.76 -20.95 -12.07
C LEU A 243 -15.60 -21.83 -10.84
N ALA A 244 -15.09 -21.28 -9.73
CA ALA A 244 -14.87 -22.02 -8.48
C ALA A 244 -16.17 -22.51 -7.81
N VAL A 245 -17.33 -21.89 -8.12
CA VAL A 245 -18.64 -22.32 -7.62
C VAL A 245 -19.48 -23.05 -8.68
N GLY A 246 -18.93 -23.33 -9.86
CA GLY A 246 -19.59 -24.07 -10.94
C GLY A 246 -20.54 -23.23 -11.81
N LEU A 247 -20.42 -21.90 -11.78
CA LEU A 247 -21.20 -20.98 -12.63
C LEU A 247 -20.43 -20.63 -13.91
N ASP A 248 -21.18 -20.32 -14.96
CA ASP A 248 -20.63 -19.91 -16.25
C ASP A 248 -20.37 -18.38 -16.25
N PRO A 249 -19.14 -17.90 -16.48
CA PRO A 249 -18.86 -16.47 -16.51
C PRO A 249 -19.55 -15.68 -17.63
N GLY A 250 -19.97 -16.35 -18.71
CA GLY A 250 -20.58 -15.74 -19.88
C GLY A 250 -22.08 -15.46 -19.74
N LEU A 251 -22.81 -16.27 -18.96
CA LEU A 251 -24.28 -16.22 -18.88
C LEU A 251 -24.77 -15.11 -17.94
N GLY A 252 -24.88 -13.89 -18.49
CA GLY A 252 -25.27 -12.68 -17.79
C GLY A 252 -26.76 -12.62 -17.41
N VAL A 253 -27.08 -11.85 -16.38
CA VAL A 253 -28.42 -11.48 -15.94
C VAL A 253 -28.66 -9.98 -16.18
N LEU A 254 -27.73 -9.13 -15.74
CA LEU A 254 -27.80 -7.67 -15.89
C LEU A 254 -27.16 -7.19 -17.18
N HIS A 255 -26.06 -7.77 -17.63
CA HIS A 255 -25.46 -7.42 -18.92
C HIS A 255 -25.97 -8.34 -20.03
N ALA A 256 -26.22 -7.77 -21.20
CA ALA A 256 -26.57 -8.55 -22.38
C ALA A 256 -25.42 -9.48 -22.78
N ASP A 257 -25.77 -10.65 -23.31
CA ASP A 257 -24.81 -11.59 -23.87
C ASP A 257 -24.08 -10.97 -25.05
N GLN A 258 -22.76 -11.05 -25.03
CA GLN A 258 -21.90 -10.59 -26.11
C GLN A 258 -20.88 -11.67 -26.41
N ARG A 259 -20.52 -11.82 -27.70
CA ARG A 259 -19.48 -12.77 -28.11
C ARG A 259 -18.20 -12.48 -27.33
N ASN A 260 -17.64 -13.53 -26.72
CA ASN A 260 -16.36 -13.51 -26.02
C ASN A 260 -16.29 -12.54 -24.82
N ARG A 261 -17.44 -12.19 -24.22
CA ARG A 261 -17.51 -11.38 -23.00
C ARG A 261 -18.04 -12.22 -21.85
N ASP A 262 -17.39 -12.12 -20.70
CA ASP A 262 -17.92 -12.68 -19.45
C ASP A 262 -18.97 -11.73 -18.86
N SER A 263 -20.15 -11.71 -19.46
CA SER A 263 -21.23 -10.81 -19.05
C SER A 263 -21.63 -11.05 -17.58
N PHE A 264 -21.57 -12.29 -17.10
CA PHE A 264 -21.86 -12.56 -15.69
C PHE A 264 -20.74 -12.19 -14.73
N ALA A 265 -19.47 -12.27 -15.16
CA ALA A 265 -18.36 -11.71 -14.39
C ALA A 265 -18.51 -10.19 -14.24
N CYS A 266 -18.96 -9.52 -15.32
CA CYS A 266 -19.31 -8.09 -15.30
C CYS A 266 -20.47 -7.80 -14.34
N ASP A 267 -21.49 -8.66 -14.27
CA ASP A 267 -22.60 -8.51 -13.33
C ASP A 267 -22.12 -8.65 -11.88
N ALA A 268 -21.42 -9.73 -11.57
CA ALA A 268 -20.98 -10.05 -10.22
C ALA A 268 -20.04 -8.96 -9.65
N MET A 269 -19.16 -8.40 -10.49
CA MET A 269 -18.25 -7.35 -10.04
C MET A 269 -18.95 -6.04 -9.68
N GLU A 270 -20.18 -5.78 -10.18
CA GLU A 270 -20.90 -4.53 -9.89
C GLU A 270 -21.06 -4.30 -8.37
N ALA A 271 -21.33 -5.36 -7.60
CA ALA A 271 -21.45 -5.28 -6.14
C ALA A 271 -20.13 -4.94 -5.41
N VAL A 272 -18.98 -5.11 -6.07
CA VAL A 272 -17.64 -4.91 -5.51
C VAL A 272 -16.97 -3.64 -6.06
N ARG A 273 -17.41 -3.10 -7.20
CA ARG A 273 -16.88 -1.85 -7.78
C ARG A 273 -16.73 -0.72 -6.76
N PRO A 274 -17.70 -0.42 -5.87
CA PRO A 274 -17.54 0.68 -4.92
C PRO A 274 -16.37 0.47 -3.93
N ALA A 275 -16.03 -0.78 -3.61
CA ALA A 275 -14.87 -1.07 -2.78
C ALA A 275 -13.55 -0.79 -3.52
N VAL A 276 -13.50 -1.04 -4.83
CA VAL A 276 -12.39 -0.64 -5.70
C VAL A 276 -12.30 0.87 -5.78
N ASP A 277 -13.43 1.54 -6.00
CA ASP A 277 -13.49 3.00 -6.11
C ASP A 277 -12.99 3.66 -4.83
N ARG A 278 -13.43 3.16 -3.67
CA ARG A 278 -12.92 3.58 -2.36
C ARG A 278 -11.41 3.45 -2.26
N PHE A 279 -10.86 2.32 -2.69
CA PHE A 279 -9.41 2.08 -2.71
C PHE A 279 -8.69 3.08 -3.62
N VAL A 280 -9.27 3.41 -4.78
CA VAL A 280 -8.72 4.43 -5.67
C VAL A 280 -8.75 5.80 -5.02
N LEU A 281 -9.84 6.21 -4.39
CA LEU A 281 -9.88 7.49 -3.65
C LEU A 281 -8.81 7.54 -2.56
N ASP A 282 -8.68 6.47 -1.76
CA ASP A 282 -7.63 6.37 -0.74
C ASP A 282 -6.22 6.50 -1.34
N LEU A 283 -5.99 5.87 -2.48
CA LEU A 283 -4.72 5.93 -3.20
C LEU A 283 -4.44 7.35 -3.74
N LEU A 284 -5.44 7.99 -4.36
CA LEU A 284 -5.31 9.36 -4.91
C LEU A 284 -5.09 10.40 -3.82
N GLU A 285 -5.71 10.21 -2.64
CA GLU A 285 -5.54 11.08 -1.49
C GLU A 285 -4.15 10.91 -0.84
N SER A 286 -3.71 9.67 -0.65
CA SER A 286 -2.52 9.37 0.15
C SER A 286 -1.20 9.34 -0.64
N ARG A 287 -1.21 9.06 -1.94
CA ARG A 287 0.00 8.87 -2.75
C ARG A 287 0.29 10.08 -3.64
N HIS A 288 1.58 10.43 -3.73
CA HIS A 288 2.09 11.34 -4.77
C HIS A 288 2.70 10.51 -5.88
N PHE A 289 2.14 10.57 -7.08
CA PHE A 289 2.59 9.80 -8.23
C PHE A 289 3.85 10.40 -8.88
N GLY A 290 4.71 9.54 -9.39
CA GLY A 290 5.81 9.94 -10.26
C GLY A 290 5.36 10.03 -11.71
N ALA A 291 6.06 10.83 -12.53
CA ALA A 291 5.81 10.87 -13.97
C ALA A 291 6.01 9.48 -14.63
N ASP A 292 6.95 8.69 -14.11
CA ASP A 292 7.29 7.36 -14.62
C ASP A 292 6.25 6.28 -14.25
N ASP A 293 5.23 6.61 -13.45
CA ASP A 293 4.10 5.71 -13.16
C ASP A 293 3.12 5.59 -14.32
N PHE A 294 3.19 6.54 -15.27
CA PHE A 294 2.26 6.64 -16.37
C PHE A 294 3.00 6.88 -17.69
N PHE A 295 2.36 6.49 -18.78
CA PHE A 295 2.83 6.75 -20.12
C PHE A 295 1.68 7.26 -20.98
N GLU A 296 1.87 8.41 -21.62
CA GLU A 296 0.93 8.93 -22.60
C GLU A 296 1.24 8.36 -23.97
N THR A 297 0.26 7.68 -24.56
CA THR A 297 0.36 7.14 -25.91
C THR A 297 0.30 8.25 -26.96
N ARG A 298 0.71 7.95 -28.19
CA ARG A 298 0.61 8.89 -29.33
C ARG A 298 -0.82 9.37 -29.63
N GLN A 299 -1.83 8.66 -29.15
CA GLN A 299 -3.24 9.02 -29.30
C GLN A 299 -3.81 9.77 -28.07
N GLY A 300 -2.96 10.16 -27.11
CA GLY A 300 -3.37 10.85 -25.88
C GLY A 300 -3.92 9.94 -24.77
N GLY A 301 -3.96 8.62 -25.00
CA GLY A 301 -4.38 7.66 -23.97
C GLY A 301 -3.32 7.50 -22.88
N CYS A 302 -3.72 7.46 -21.62
CA CYS A 302 -2.87 7.24 -20.46
C CYS A 302 -2.79 5.73 -20.15
N ARG A 303 -1.57 5.20 -20.03
CA ARG A 303 -1.29 3.81 -19.64
C ARG A 303 -0.51 3.76 -18.34
N LEU A 304 -0.70 2.68 -17.58
CA LEU A 304 0.04 2.43 -16.35
C LEU A 304 1.39 1.77 -16.65
N MET A 305 2.41 2.13 -15.87
CA MET A 305 3.74 1.53 -15.95
C MET A 305 3.96 0.48 -14.86
N PRO A 306 4.93 -0.46 -15.03
CA PRO A 306 5.23 -1.49 -14.03
C PRO A 306 5.46 -0.97 -12.61
N THR A 307 5.97 0.25 -12.45
CA THR A 307 6.21 0.88 -11.14
C THR A 307 4.94 0.96 -10.29
N ILE A 308 3.78 1.15 -10.92
CA ILE A 308 2.49 1.20 -10.23
C ILE A 308 1.67 -0.08 -10.41
N THR A 309 1.71 -0.74 -11.57
CA THR A 309 0.87 -1.94 -11.79
C THR A 309 1.26 -3.12 -10.90
N LEU A 310 2.56 -3.29 -10.59
CA LEU A 310 3.03 -4.30 -9.63
C LEU A 310 2.43 -4.06 -8.24
N THR A 311 2.40 -2.78 -7.81
CA THR A 311 1.77 -2.37 -6.55
C THR A 311 0.27 -2.64 -6.56
N LEU A 312 -0.42 -2.25 -7.63
CA LEU A 312 -1.87 -2.42 -7.72
C LEU A 312 -2.24 -3.90 -7.75
N ALA A 313 -1.43 -4.75 -8.41
CA ALA A 313 -1.68 -6.19 -8.49
C ALA A 313 -1.69 -6.88 -7.11
N ASP A 314 -0.93 -6.39 -6.13
CA ASP A 314 -0.96 -6.90 -4.75
C ASP A 314 -2.37 -6.81 -4.12
N SER A 315 -3.25 -5.93 -4.63
CA SER A 315 -4.64 -5.82 -4.17
C SER A 315 -5.56 -6.93 -4.68
N SER A 316 -5.11 -7.80 -5.60
CA SER A 316 -5.88 -8.93 -6.15
C SER A 316 -6.51 -9.80 -5.05
N SER A 317 -5.80 -10.09 -3.97
CA SER A 317 -6.34 -10.89 -2.86
C SER A 317 -7.51 -10.21 -2.13
N LEU A 318 -7.55 -8.87 -2.11
CA LEU A 318 -8.66 -8.12 -1.52
C LEU A 318 -9.92 -8.29 -2.37
N TRP A 319 -9.76 -8.24 -3.69
CA TRP A 319 -10.85 -8.42 -4.65
C TRP A 319 -11.37 -9.86 -4.66
N ALA A 320 -10.46 -10.85 -4.63
CA ALA A 320 -10.82 -12.26 -4.46
C ALA A 320 -11.68 -12.50 -3.21
N TYR A 321 -11.29 -11.88 -2.09
CA TYR A 321 -12.03 -11.99 -0.83
C TYR A 321 -13.40 -11.30 -0.93
N ALA A 322 -13.46 -10.09 -1.47
CA ALA A 322 -14.70 -9.33 -1.58
C ALA A 322 -15.72 -10.03 -2.49
N ILE A 323 -15.27 -10.51 -3.66
CA ILE A 323 -16.14 -11.14 -4.65
C ILE A 323 -16.63 -12.52 -4.20
N GLY A 324 -15.83 -13.26 -3.42
CA GLY A 324 -16.19 -14.63 -3.03
C GLY A 324 -17.53 -14.72 -2.29
N SER A 325 -17.80 -13.78 -1.39
CA SER A 325 -19.09 -13.76 -0.68
C SER A 325 -20.27 -13.41 -1.58
N VAL A 326 -20.05 -12.57 -2.61
CA VAL A 326 -21.07 -12.18 -3.57
C VAL A 326 -21.43 -13.38 -4.44
N VAL A 327 -20.43 -14.02 -5.01
CA VAL A 327 -20.61 -15.16 -5.92
C VAL A 327 -21.23 -16.36 -5.24
N GLU A 328 -20.86 -16.68 -3.99
CA GLU A 328 -21.50 -17.77 -3.25
C GLU A 328 -22.97 -17.49 -2.92
N ARG A 329 -23.35 -16.23 -2.68
CA ARG A 329 -24.77 -15.85 -2.51
C ARG A 329 -25.56 -16.01 -3.80
N ILE A 330 -24.98 -15.57 -4.93
CA ILE A 330 -25.58 -15.78 -6.26
C ILE A 330 -25.76 -17.27 -6.54
N ALA A 331 -24.71 -18.07 -6.30
CA ALA A 331 -24.78 -19.51 -6.49
C ALA A 331 -25.84 -20.15 -5.60
N LYS A 332 -26.01 -19.66 -4.36
CA LYS A 332 -27.09 -20.09 -3.48
C LYS A 332 -28.48 -19.74 -4.03
N GLU A 333 -28.70 -18.51 -4.49
CA GLU A 333 -29.99 -18.12 -5.08
C GLU A 333 -30.34 -19.01 -6.28
N LEU A 334 -29.38 -19.29 -7.15
CA LEU A 334 -29.56 -20.17 -8.31
C LEU A 334 -29.77 -21.63 -7.88
N HIS A 335 -29.03 -22.11 -6.88
CA HIS A 335 -29.17 -23.46 -6.32
C HIS A 335 -30.56 -23.67 -5.72
N ASP A 336 -31.06 -22.72 -4.92
CA ASP A 336 -32.37 -22.80 -4.28
C ASP A 336 -33.53 -22.82 -5.30
N GLN A 337 -33.29 -22.28 -6.50
CA GLN A 337 -34.24 -22.26 -7.62
C GLN A 337 -34.02 -23.41 -8.62
N SER A 338 -33.04 -24.26 -8.35
CA SER A 338 -32.74 -25.45 -9.16
C SER A 338 -33.30 -26.71 -8.49
N GLU A 339 -33.33 -27.81 -9.24
CA GLU A 339 -33.72 -29.13 -8.72
C GLU A 339 -32.59 -29.80 -7.89
N LEU A 340 -31.61 -29.04 -7.42
CA LEU A 340 -30.49 -29.56 -6.65
C LEU A 340 -30.89 -29.83 -5.19
N SER A 341 -30.48 -31.00 -4.69
CA SER A 341 -30.58 -31.34 -3.28
C SER A 341 -29.27 -31.03 -2.55
N GLY A 342 -29.36 -30.80 -1.24
CA GLY A 342 -28.19 -30.52 -0.40
C GLY A 342 -27.85 -29.04 -0.29
N VAL A 343 -26.68 -28.77 0.29
CA VAL A 343 -26.22 -27.40 0.61
C VAL A 343 -25.24 -26.93 -0.44
N GLN A 344 -25.49 -25.76 -1.03
CA GLN A 344 -24.56 -25.13 -1.97
C GLN A 344 -23.16 -25.00 -1.35
N PRO A 345 -22.09 -25.52 -2.00
CA PRO A 345 -20.73 -25.39 -1.53
C PRO A 345 -20.30 -23.92 -1.38
N THR A 346 -19.44 -23.66 -0.38
CA THR A 346 -18.86 -22.33 -0.13
C THR A 346 -17.31 -22.39 -0.14
N PRO A 347 -16.69 -22.73 -1.29
CA PRO A 347 -15.24 -22.94 -1.38
C PRO A 347 -14.42 -21.66 -1.20
N LEU A 348 -14.99 -20.48 -1.50
CA LEU A 348 -14.30 -19.19 -1.47
C LEU A 348 -14.28 -18.59 -0.06
N THR A 349 -15.40 -18.62 0.65
CA THR A 349 -15.49 -18.04 2.01
C THR A 349 -15.29 -19.08 3.12
N GLN A 350 -15.45 -20.37 2.79
CA GLN A 350 -15.46 -21.48 3.74
C GLN A 350 -16.58 -21.33 4.80
N ALA A 351 -17.66 -20.63 4.48
CA ALA A 351 -18.76 -20.35 5.40
C ALA A 351 -19.40 -21.63 5.97
N ASN A 352 -19.68 -22.63 5.13
CA ASN A 352 -20.25 -23.91 5.57
C ASN A 352 -19.33 -24.63 6.57
N ARG A 353 -18.02 -24.61 6.31
CA ARG A 353 -17.01 -25.22 7.20
C ARG A 353 -16.93 -24.49 8.53
N ARG A 354 -16.97 -23.15 8.52
CA ARG A 354 -16.98 -22.32 9.74
C ARG A 354 -18.25 -22.56 10.56
N ALA A 355 -19.42 -22.58 9.92
CA ALA A 355 -20.70 -22.87 10.56
C ALA A 355 -20.73 -24.28 11.18
N GLY A 356 -20.23 -25.29 10.46
CA GLY A 356 -20.10 -26.65 10.98
C GLY A 356 -19.20 -26.73 12.22
N ARG A 357 -18.03 -26.08 12.18
CA ARG A 357 -17.13 -25.98 13.35
C ARG A 357 -17.78 -25.26 14.53
N ALA A 358 -18.54 -24.19 14.28
CA ALA A 358 -19.26 -23.47 15.32
C ALA A 358 -20.34 -24.34 15.98
N ARG A 359 -21.10 -25.12 15.19
CA ARG A 359 -22.09 -26.10 15.71
C ARG A 359 -21.43 -27.17 16.56
N VAL A 360 -20.31 -27.76 16.11
CA VAL A 360 -19.56 -28.74 16.90
C VAL A 360 -19.03 -28.12 18.20
N LYS A 361 -18.53 -26.88 18.15
CA LYS A 361 -18.06 -26.17 19.35
C LYS A 361 -19.20 -25.89 20.33
N ALA A 362 -20.37 -25.45 19.83
CA ALA A 362 -21.56 -25.21 20.64
C ALA A 362 -22.09 -26.51 21.28
N SER A 363 -22.13 -27.61 20.52
CA SER A 363 -22.51 -28.93 21.02
C SER A 363 -21.54 -29.44 22.10
N LYS A 364 -20.22 -29.26 21.92
CA LYS A 364 -19.22 -29.56 22.96
C LYS A 364 -19.34 -28.66 24.20
N GLN A 365 -19.72 -27.39 24.02
CA GLN A 365 -19.97 -26.47 25.13
C GLN A 365 -21.25 -26.85 25.90
N GLN A 366 -22.32 -27.24 25.19
CA GLN A 366 -23.55 -27.76 25.79
C GLN A 366 -23.30 -29.07 26.55
N ALA A 367 -22.49 -29.99 25.99
CA ALA A 367 -22.08 -31.21 26.67
C ALA A 367 -21.25 -30.91 27.94
N LYS A 368 -20.32 -29.94 27.89
CA LYS A 368 -19.54 -29.50 29.07
C LYS A 368 -20.37 -28.76 30.12
N SER A 369 -21.41 -28.01 29.73
CA SER A 369 -22.32 -27.35 30.67
C SER A 369 -23.30 -28.30 31.38
N SER A 370 -23.38 -29.57 30.94
CA SER A 370 -24.11 -30.63 31.67
C SER A 370 -23.30 -31.24 32.82
N GLU A 371 -22.00 -30.96 32.92
CA GLU A 371 -21.11 -31.45 33.99
C GLU A 371 -20.61 -30.37 34.95
N THR A 372 -20.93 -29.10 34.76
CA THR A 372 -20.66 -28.06 35.78
C THR A 372 -21.55 -26.84 35.54
N GLY A 373 -22.19 -26.39 36.62
CA GLY A 373 -23.22 -25.35 36.61
C GLY A 373 -22.83 -24.06 35.88
N SER A 374 -23.72 -23.68 34.97
CA SER A 374 -24.13 -22.34 34.56
C SER A 374 -23.21 -21.15 34.90
N ARG A 375 -22.62 -20.56 33.85
CA ARG A 375 -22.58 -19.10 33.66
C ARG A 375 -22.74 -18.77 32.18
N ILE A 376 -23.96 -18.40 31.79
CA ILE A 376 -24.28 -17.85 30.46
C ILE A 376 -24.07 -16.34 30.53
N GLY A 377 -23.14 -15.82 29.72
CA GLY A 377 -23.08 -14.40 29.37
C GLY A 377 -23.69 -14.19 27.98
N PRO A 378 -24.47 -13.11 27.75
CA PRO A 378 -25.11 -12.85 26.47
C PRO A 378 -24.12 -12.26 25.45
N PHE A 379 -24.54 -12.22 24.19
CA PHE A 379 -23.89 -11.67 23.01
C PHE A 379 -23.05 -12.63 22.17
N GLY A 380 -23.77 -13.36 21.31
CA GLY A 380 -23.32 -13.57 19.94
C GLY A 380 -23.40 -12.27 19.15
N THR A 381 -22.30 -11.93 18.48
CA THR A 381 -22.27 -11.04 17.33
C THR A 381 -21.34 -11.69 16.32
N GLU A 382 -21.82 -11.86 15.09
CA GLU A 382 -20.93 -12.10 13.96
C GLU A 382 -19.91 -10.95 13.91
N PRO A 383 -18.62 -11.23 13.67
CA PRO A 383 -17.66 -10.16 13.58
C PRO A 383 -18.04 -9.28 12.38
N PRO A 384 -18.24 -7.97 12.57
CA PRO A 384 -18.30 -7.06 11.44
C PRO A 384 -16.96 -7.15 10.69
N LEU A 385 -16.97 -6.78 9.42
CA LEU A 385 -15.78 -6.63 8.56
C LEU A 385 -14.79 -5.53 9.06
N SER A 386 -14.77 -5.20 10.35
CA SER A 386 -14.18 -4.00 10.92
C SER A 386 -12.88 -4.25 11.71
N ALA A 387 -12.04 -3.20 11.73
CA ALA A 387 -10.74 -3.06 12.40
C ALA A 387 -9.54 -3.85 11.83
N ALA A 388 -9.55 -5.18 11.80
CA ALA A 388 -8.39 -5.95 11.30
C ALA A 388 -8.14 -5.70 9.80
N ASN A 389 -9.23 -5.56 9.03
CA ASN A 389 -9.18 -5.21 7.62
C ASN A 389 -8.77 -3.75 7.38
N ALA A 390 -9.04 -2.82 8.30
CA ALA A 390 -8.63 -1.42 8.13
C ALA A 390 -7.11 -1.25 8.22
N ARG A 391 -6.44 -1.98 9.13
CA ARG A 391 -4.97 -2.02 9.20
C ARG A 391 -4.33 -2.77 8.03
N ALA A 392 -4.94 -3.86 7.55
CA ALA A 392 -4.48 -4.55 6.35
C ALA A 392 -4.65 -3.70 5.07
N ARG A 393 -5.72 -2.89 4.99
CA ARG A 393 -5.97 -1.93 3.89
C ARG A 393 -4.94 -0.79 3.86
N GLN A 394 -4.56 -0.27 5.02
CA GLN A 394 -3.52 0.77 5.14
C GLN A 394 -2.12 0.21 4.84
N ALA A 395 -1.86 -1.06 5.15
CA ALA A 395 -0.62 -1.74 4.82
C ALA A 395 -0.49 -2.11 3.33
N ALA A 396 -1.58 -2.11 2.56
CA ALA A 396 -1.61 -2.45 1.14
C ALA A 396 -1.32 -1.27 0.19
N LEU A 397 -1.40 -0.03 0.67
CA LEU A 397 -1.09 1.17 -0.13
C LEU A 397 0.35 1.61 0.15
N PRO A 398 1.30 1.41 -0.77
CA PRO A 398 2.66 1.84 -0.54
C PRO A 398 2.75 3.38 -0.57
N SER A 399 3.42 3.94 0.44
CA SER A 399 3.73 5.37 0.42
C SER A 399 4.75 5.69 -0.66
N ALA A 400 4.70 6.92 -1.17
CA ALA A 400 5.61 7.40 -2.20
C ALA A 400 6.32 8.68 -1.73
N CYS A 401 7.55 8.87 -2.20
CA CYS A 401 8.33 10.06 -1.92
C CYS A 401 7.61 11.30 -2.48
N LEU A 402 7.38 12.32 -1.64
CA LEU A 402 6.72 13.57 -2.05
C LEU A 402 7.50 14.33 -3.15
N GLU A 403 8.81 14.10 -3.23
CA GLU A 403 9.69 14.80 -4.16
C GLU A 403 9.78 14.14 -5.54
N CYS A 404 10.04 12.83 -5.59
CA CYS A 404 10.23 12.08 -6.85
C CYS A 404 9.17 11.02 -7.17
N GLY A 405 8.27 10.68 -6.25
CA GLY A 405 7.23 9.65 -6.44
C GLY A 405 7.70 8.20 -6.27
N THR A 406 8.99 7.97 -5.96
CA THR A 406 9.51 6.61 -5.70
C THR A 406 8.79 5.96 -4.52
N VAL A 407 8.38 4.69 -4.68
CA VAL A 407 7.77 3.88 -3.63
C VAL A 407 8.74 3.73 -2.44
N LEU A 408 8.25 4.02 -1.24
CA LEU A 408 9.02 3.97 -0.01
C LEU A 408 8.82 2.62 0.70
N THR A 409 9.91 2.10 1.26
CA THR A 409 9.87 0.87 2.06
C THR A 409 9.23 1.06 3.43
N ASN A 410 9.24 2.28 3.97
CA ASN A 410 8.62 2.63 5.24
C ASN A 410 7.45 3.63 5.02
N PRO A 411 6.21 3.25 5.32
CA PRO A 411 5.01 4.08 5.19
C PRO A 411 5.08 5.45 5.90
N HIS A 412 5.83 5.54 6.99
CA HIS A 412 5.95 6.76 7.79
C HIS A 412 6.94 7.80 7.23
N ARG A 413 7.72 7.42 6.22
CA ARG A 413 8.64 8.35 5.56
C ARG A 413 7.91 9.20 4.53
N LYS A 414 8.33 10.47 4.42
CA LYS A 414 7.85 11.41 3.39
C LYS A 414 8.79 11.54 2.19
N PHE A 415 10.08 11.27 2.40
CA PHE A 415 11.12 11.40 1.38
C PHE A 415 12.00 10.14 1.36
N CYS A 416 12.41 9.70 0.17
CA CYS A 416 13.43 8.66 -0.01
C CYS A 416 14.81 9.17 0.43
N ASP A 417 15.80 8.29 0.58
CA ASP A 417 17.13 8.69 1.09
C ASP A 417 17.80 9.74 0.20
N LEU A 418 17.64 9.61 -1.12
CA LEU A 418 18.19 10.54 -2.10
C LEU A 418 17.49 11.91 -2.06
N CYS A 419 16.17 11.96 -2.00
CA CYS A 419 15.46 13.25 -1.97
C CYS A 419 15.52 13.92 -0.59
N LEU A 420 15.72 13.15 0.48
CA LEU A 420 15.80 13.70 1.83
C LEU A 420 17.05 14.57 2.01
N SER A 421 18.19 14.23 1.38
CA SER A 421 19.39 15.08 1.40
C SER A 421 19.11 16.43 0.72
N ASP A 422 18.56 16.40 -0.49
CA ASP A 422 18.26 17.60 -1.27
C ASP A 422 17.32 18.54 -0.50
N VAL A 423 16.21 17.99 0.02
CA VAL A 423 15.22 18.74 0.78
C VAL A 423 15.83 19.30 2.07
N ARG A 424 16.72 18.57 2.74
CA ARG A 424 17.42 19.07 3.93
C ARG A 424 18.39 20.20 3.59
N SER A 425 19.10 20.11 2.47
CA SER A 425 19.99 21.16 1.99
C SER A 425 19.20 22.44 1.68
N GLU A 426 18.08 22.34 0.96
CA GLU A 426 17.19 23.48 0.69
C GLU A 426 16.57 24.05 1.97
N GLN A 427 16.16 23.20 2.92
CA GLN A 427 15.64 23.63 4.23
C GLN A 427 16.72 24.24 5.12
N GLN A 428 17.98 23.84 5.01
CA GLN A 428 19.09 24.49 5.70
C GLN A 428 19.41 25.86 5.11
N VAL A 429 19.36 25.99 3.78
CA VAL A 429 19.56 27.28 3.08
C VAL A 429 18.43 28.26 3.40
N THR A 430 17.18 27.79 3.52
CA THR A 430 16.02 28.63 3.84
C THR A 430 15.80 28.83 5.35
N GLY A 431 16.13 27.85 6.19
CA GLY A 431 15.92 27.84 7.64
C GLY A 431 17.01 28.53 8.47
N PHE A 432 18.19 28.80 7.90
CA PHE A 432 19.22 29.70 8.48
C PHE A 432 19.22 31.10 7.83
N GLY A 433 18.15 31.47 7.11
CA GLY A 433 17.85 32.86 6.75
C GLY A 433 17.21 33.63 7.92
N PRO A 434 17.21 34.97 7.91
CA PRO A 434 17.53 35.97 8.95
C PRO A 434 16.70 35.99 10.26
N SER A 435 15.90 34.95 10.53
CA SER A 435 15.01 34.85 11.68
C SER A 435 15.72 34.67 13.03
N GLY A 436 16.86 33.96 13.07
CA GLY A 436 17.64 33.77 14.30
C GLY A 436 18.20 35.07 14.89
N PRO A 437 18.98 35.85 14.11
CA PRO A 437 19.49 37.16 14.54
C PRO A 437 18.38 38.17 14.83
N ALA A 438 17.31 38.19 14.02
CA ALA A 438 16.17 39.08 14.23
C ALA A 438 15.43 38.79 15.53
N MET A 439 15.14 37.51 15.82
CA MET A 439 14.46 37.11 17.06
C MET A 439 15.34 37.34 18.30
N LEU A 440 16.67 37.19 18.18
CA LEU A 440 17.62 37.58 19.22
C LEU A 440 17.63 39.10 19.44
N ALA A 441 17.58 39.90 18.36
CA ALA A 441 17.48 41.35 18.46
C ALA A 441 16.17 41.78 19.14
N THR A 442 15.04 41.15 18.82
CA THR A 442 13.74 41.39 19.49
C THR A 442 13.79 41.06 20.98
N ARG A 443 14.42 39.93 21.36
CA ARG A 443 14.56 39.53 22.77
C ARG A 443 15.50 40.45 23.55
N ARG A 444 16.59 40.93 22.92
CA ARG A 444 17.49 41.94 23.49
C ARG A 444 16.79 43.28 23.70
N ALA A 445 16.00 43.73 22.73
CA ALA A 445 15.19 44.93 22.85
C ALA A 445 14.13 44.84 23.97
N ALA A 446 13.63 43.62 24.24
CA ALA A 446 12.70 43.34 25.33
C ALA A 446 13.38 43.06 26.70
N GLY A 447 14.69 43.30 26.84
CA GLY A 447 15.43 43.11 28.10
C GLY A 447 15.69 41.65 28.51
N ASN A 448 15.28 40.68 27.68
CA ASN A 448 15.38 39.25 27.94
C ASN A 448 16.53 38.62 27.14
N ASP A 449 17.76 39.10 27.34
CA ASP A 449 18.95 38.50 26.70
C ASP A 449 19.30 37.15 27.36
N PRO A 450 19.13 36.02 26.67
CA PRO A 450 19.46 34.70 27.21
C PRO A 450 20.97 34.54 27.53
N ALA A 451 21.83 35.40 26.98
CA ALA A 451 23.27 35.35 27.21
C ALA A 451 23.73 36.18 28.45
N HIS A 452 22.90 37.09 28.96
CA HIS A 452 23.30 38.05 30.01
C HIS A 452 22.29 38.24 31.16
N GLY A 453 21.19 37.47 31.22
CA GLY A 453 20.25 37.51 32.35
C GLY A 453 20.88 37.12 33.69
N GLY A 454 20.46 37.80 34.78
CA GLY A 454 21.08 37.70 36.11
C GLY A 454 21.17 36.28 36.69
N THR A 455 20.14 35.44 36.48
CA THR A 455 20.16 34.03 36.93
C THR A 455 21.16 33.17 36.16
N ALA A 456 21.33 33.40 34.85
CA ALA A 456 22.33 32.72 34.03
C ALA A 456 23.77 33.22 34.32
N GLY A 457 23.91 34.47 34.78
CA GLY A 457 25.16 35.00 35.33
C GLY A 457 25.58 34.30 36.62
N ILE A 458 24.65 34.15 37.58
CA ILE A 458 24.90 33.48 38.86
C ILE A 458 25.26 32.01 38.67
N ALA A 459 24.51 31.28 37.84
CA ALA A 459 24.78 29.87 37.55
C ALA A 459 26.16 29.66 36.88
N ARG A 460 26.56 30.55 35.95
CA ARG A 460 27.91 30.53 35.36
C ARG A 460 28.98 30.87 36.38
N GLY A 461 28.73 31.83 37.26
CA GLY A 461 29.63 32.18 38.37
C GLY A 461 29.90 30.99 39.29
N GLN A 462 28.86 30.28 39.72
CA GLN A 462 28.97 29.09 40.55
C GLN A 462 29.69 27.93 39.85
N SER A 463 29.36 27.69 38.57
CA SER A 463 30.01 26.66 37.76
C SER A 463 31.50 26.96 37.51
N ASN A 464 31.83 28.22 37.21
CA ASN A 464 33.21 28.67 37.06
C ASN A 464 33.98 28.60 38.39
N ALA A 465 33.38 29.02 39.51
CA ALA A 465 34.01 28.95 40.83
C ALA A 465 34.34 27.50 41.22
N SER A 466 33.40 26.56 41.01
CA SER A 466 33.64 25.13 41.20
C SER A 466 34.76 24.61 40.28
N HIS A 467 34.77 25.05 39.01
CA HIS A 467 35.82 24.67 38.07
C HIS A 467 37.20 25.22 38.46
N TYR A 468 37.30 26.45 38.95
CA TYR A 468 38.56 27.04 39.44
C TYR A 468 39.04 26.37 40.74
N ALA A 469 38.14 26.10 41.69
CA ALA A 469 38.47 25.39 42.91
C ALA A 469 39.03 23.98 42.63
N ALA A 470 38.40 23.26 41.70
CA ALA A 470 38.86 21.94 41.29
C ALA A 470 40.13 21.95 40.42
N ASN A 471 40.51 23.09 39.82
CA ASN A 471 41.83 23.24 39.20
C ASN A 471 42.89 23.49 40.29
N ALA A 472 42.62 24.40 41.23
CA ALA A 472 43.54 24.75 42.31
C ALA A 472 43.83 23.57 43.26
N ALA A 473 42.83 22.74 43.58
CA ALA A 473 43.02 21.53 44.37
C ALA A 473 43.96 20.52 43.68
N TRP A 474 43.78 20.32 42.37
CA TRP A 474 44.66 19.44 41.57
C TRP A 474 46.10 19.97 41.51
N GLU A 475 46.28 21.30 41.42
CA GLU A 475 47.59 21.96 41.44
C GLU A 475 48.29 21.86 42.81
N GLN A 476 47.55 21.76 43.91
CA GLN A 476 48.09 21.58 45.27
C GLN A 476 48.50 20.13 45.56
N GLU A 477 47.74 19.17 45.04
CA GLU A 477 47.98 17.73 45.26
C GLU A 477 49.04 17.15 44.31
N THR A 478 49.28 17.80 43.17
CA THR A 478 50.23 17.33 42.15
C THR A 478 51.54 18.11 42.27
N VAL A 479 52.63 17.44 42.66
CA VAL A 479 53.99 18.04 42.56
C VAL A 479 54.23 18.36 41.09
N SER A 480 54.26 19.65 40.76
CA SER A 480 54.44 20.14 39.38
C SER A 480 55.65 19.47 38.72
N ASP A 481 55.41 18.62 37.72
CA ASP A 481 56.42 18.30 36.70
C ASP A 481 56.59 19.56 35.83
N PRO A 482 57.73 20.27 35.90
CA PRO A 482 57.95 21.52 35.16
C PRO A 482 58.03 21.33 33.64
N GLY A 483 58.07 20.09 33.16
CA GLY A 483 58.44 19.77 31.78
C GLY A 483 57.34 19.85 30.72
N SER A 484 56.05 19.81 31.07
CA SER A 484 54.97 19.78 30.06
C SER A 484 54.24 21.11 29.85
N THR A 485 54.36 21.68 28.65
CA THR A 485 53.77 22.98 28.28
C THR A 485 52.46 22.79 27.50
N PRO A 486 51.60 23.82 27.37
CA PRO A 486 50.41 23.79 26.51
C PRO A 486 50.67 23.33 25.06
N ASP A 487 51.90 23.49 24.57
CA ASP A 487 52.32 23.04 23.24
C ASP A 487 52.34 21.51 23.13
N ASP A 488 52.60 20.79 24.23
CA ASP A 488 52.60 19.32 24.24
C ASP A 488 51.19 18.75 24.03
N PHE A 489 50.15 19.41 24.55
CA PHE A 489 48.77 18.99 24.27
C PHE A 489 48.45 19.13 22.78
N THR A 490 48.84 20.26 22.19
CA THR A 490 48.56 20.58 20.78
C THR A 490 49.32 19.67 19.83
N ARG A 491 50.55 19.27 20.20
CA ARG A 491 51.39 18.36 19.41
C ARG A 491 50.99 16.89 19.57
N ASP A 492 50.77 16.43 20.80
CA ASP A 492 50.77 14.99 21.09
C ASP A 492 49.35 14.41 21.31
N ILE A 493 48.39 15.23 21.74
CA ILE A 493 47.03 14.79 22.11
C ILE A 493 46.00 15.28 21.09
N LEU A 494 46.02 16.57 20.73
CA LEU A 494 45.02 17.18 19.85
C LEU A 494 44.82 16.48 18.48
N PRO A 495 45.87 16.03 17.76
CA PRO A 495 45.69 15.35 16.47
C PRO A 495 44.90 14.05 16.61
N ARG A 496 45.05 13.34 17.74
CA ARG A 496 44.40 12.06 18.02
C ARG A 496 42.93 12.22 18.43
N LEU A 497 42.52 13.43 18.83
CA LEU A 497 41.15 13.73 19.20
C LEU A 497 40.23 13.99 18.00
N GLN A 498 40.75 14.13 16.78
CA GLN A 498 39.95 14.46 15.59
C GLN A 498 38.89 13.40 15.27
N SER A 499 39.24 12.12 15.46
CA SER A 499 38.35 10.98 15.22
C SER A 499 37.43 10.64 16.41
N ILE A 500 37.63 11.27 17.57
CA ILE A 500 36.86 10.96 18.78
C ILE A 500 35.52 11.72 18.76
N PRO A 501 34.38 11.04 18.99
CA PRO A 501 33.08 11.69 19.11
C PRO A 501 33.03 12.67 20.29
N LEU A 502 32.47 13.86 20.08
CA LEU A 502 32.36 14.91 21.13
C LEU A 502 31.64 14.44 22.39
N ARG A 503 30.70 13.49 22.26
CA ARG A 503 30.01 12.89 23.40
C ARG A 503 30.95 12.04 24.26
N ALA A 504 31.81 11.23 23.66
CA ALA A 504 32.78 10.42 24.39
C ALA A 504 33.80 11.30 25.14
N MET A 505 34.25 12.40 24.54
CA MET A 505 35.12 13.37 25.21
C MET A 505 34.44 14.02 26.42
N ALA A 506 33.17 14.40 26.28
CA ALA A 506 32.38 15.02 27.35
C ALA A 506 32.13 14.05 28.51
N ASP A 507 31.72 12.81 28.20
CA ASP A 507 31.44 11.79 29.21
C ASP A 507 32.72 11.40 29.99
N ALA A 508 33.88 11.40 29.34
CA ALA A 508 35.17 11.07 29.98
C ALA A 508 35.75 12.20 30.84
N THR A 509 35.58 13.46 30.45
CA THR A 509 36.21 14.62 31.12
C THR A 509 35.27 15.41 32.03
N GLY A 510 33.97 15.16 31.95
CA GLY A 510 32.94 15.99 32.60
C GLY A 510 32.80 17.39 31.97
N LEU A 511 33.53 17.70 30.89
CA LEU A 511 33.42 18.97 30.17
C LEU A 511 32.18 18.99 29.27
N THR A 512 31.65 20.18 29.01
CA THR A 512 30.50 20.32 28.09
C THR A 512 30.89 19.97 26.65
N LYS A 513 29.95 19.41 25.87
CA LYS A 513 30.17 19.08 24.45
C LYS A 513 30.64 20.28 23.62
N GLY A 514 30.16 21.49 23.95
CA GLY A 514 30.60 22.73 23.31
C GLY A 514 32.06 23.05 23.58
N TYR A 515 32.51 22.87 24.84
CA TYR A 515 33.92 23.05 25.20
C TYR A 515 34.81 21.99 24.53
N CYS A 516 34.38 20.72 24.52
CA CYS A 516 35.09 19.65 23.80
C CYS A 516 35.22 19.92 22.29
N SER A 517 34.22 20.60 21.69
CA SER A 517 34.29 21.03 20.28
C SER A 517 35.37 22.09 20.06
N PHE A 518 35.48 23.08 20.96
CA PHE A 518 36.57 24.06 20.90
C PHE A 518 37.95 23.42 21.08
N VAL A 519 38.06 22.46 22.01
CA VAL A 519 39.29 21.69 22.22
C VAL A 519 39.65 20.91 20.96
N ARG A 520 38.73 20.12 20.39
CA ARG A 520 39.00 19.33 19.17
C ARG A 520 39.35 20.20 17.97
N ARG A 521 38.84 21.43 17.89
CA ARG A 521 39.18 22.39 16.83
C ARG A 521 40.51 23.13 17.08
N GLY A 522 41.20 22.85 18.19
CA GLY A 522 42.43 23.55 18.57
C GLY A 522 42.21 25.00 19.02
N LEU A 523 40.96 25.40 19.29
CA LEU A 523 40.61 26.77 19.67
C LEU A 523 40.78 27.02 21.18
N LYS A 524 40.87 25.95 21.98
CA LYS A 524 41.14 26.01 23.43
C LYS A 524 41.98 24.82 23.86
N VAL A 525 42.94 25.06 24.74
CA VAL A 525 43.67 24.02 25.46
C VAL A 525 42.98 23.78 26.81
N PRO A 526 42.51 22.55 27.11
CA PRO A 526 41.87 22.26 28.40
C PRO A 526 42.92 22.27 29.52
N HIS A 527 42.49 22.38 30.77
CA HIS A 527 43.41 22.30 31.92
C HIS A 527 44.16 20.95 31.97
N ARG A 528 45.41 20.95 32.46
CA ARG A 528 46.31 19.77 32.46
C ARG A 528 45.71 18.52 33.11
N ARG A 529 44.87 18.70 34.13
CA ARG A 529 44.10 17.62 34.79
C ARG A 529 43.30 16.72 33.83
N HIS A 530 42.93 17.22 32.65
CA HIS A 530 42.12 16.48 31.66
C HIS A 530 42.96 15.78 30.59
N TRP A 531 44.26 16.08 30.52
CA TRP A 531 45.11 15.64 29.41
C TRP A 531 45.35 14.13 29.44
N GLU A 532 45.56 13.56 30.62
CA GLU A 532 45.75 12.12 30.77
C GLU A 532 44.49 11.35 30.35
N THR A 533 43.32 11.80 30.80
CA THR A 533 42.03 11.21 30.43
C THR A 533 41.78 11.28 28.93
N LEU A 534 42.06 12.43 28.29
CA LEU A 534 41.92 12.60 26.85
C LEU A 534 42.96 11.76 26.07
N SER A 535 44.18 11.64 26.59
CA SER A 535 45.24 10.80 26.02
C SER A 535 44.86 9.32 26.07
N ARG A 536 44.38 8.81 27.22
CA ARG A 536 43.88 7.43 27.35
C ARG A 536 42.71 7.15 26.41
N LEU A 537 41.73 8.05 26.37
CA LEU A 537 40.56 7.92 25.46
C LEU A 537 40.98 7.81 23.99
N SER A 538 42.00 8.57 23.58
CA SER A 538 42.54 8.53 22.22
C SER A 538 43.28 7.22 21.89
N ARG A 539 43.87 6.55 22.89
CA ARG A 539 44.61 5.28 22.71
C ARG A 539 43.67 4.08 22.62
N ASP A 540 42.64 4.01 23.45
CA ASP A 540 41.66 2.90 23.44
C ASP A 540 40.86 2.81 22.14
N THR A 541 40.71 3.92 21.43
CA THR A 541 39.97 3.97 20.16
C THR A 541 40.84 3.60 18.95
N SER A 542 42.17 3.56 19.10
CA SER A 542 43.11 3.18 18.02
C SER A 542 43.46 1.68 17.99
N GLN A 543 42.98 0.89 18.97
CA GLN A 543 43.16 -0.57 19.02
C GLN A 543 41.90 -1.38 18.61
N ARG A 544 40.84 -0.70 18.16
CA ARG A 544 39.65 -1.30 17.54
C ARG A 544 39.57 -0.84 16.09
#